data_AF-A0A662I2C0-F1
#
_entry.id   AF-A0A662I2C0-F1
#
_cell.length_a   1.000
_cell.length_b   1.000
_cell.length_c   1.000
_cell.angle_alpha   90.00
_cell.angle_beta   90.00
_cell.angle_gamma   90.00
#
_symmetry.space_group_name_H-M   'P 1'
#
loop_
_entity.id
_entity.type
_entity.pdbx_description
1 polymer ?
#
loop_
_entity_poly.entity_id
_entity_poly.type
_entity_poly.pdbx_seq_one_letter_code
_entity_poly.pdbx_strand_id
1 'polypeptide(L)'
;MIKLLSGYYLYFDKNNMLNSDGRRLFEEIARMLVYKHPEYKKIVSKARRNPSLENVLRVAEIFMDRSEAERALRAGIYGPYSFGVL
;
A
#
# COMPACT_ATOMS: atom_id res chain seq x y z
N MET A 1 -5.80 -3.78 -0.36
CA MET A 1 -4.40 -3.49 0.05
C MET A 1 -3.41 -4.39 -0.69
N ILE A 2 -3.50 -5.72 -0.58
CA ILE A 2 -2.60 -6.68 -1.25
C ILE A 2 -2.39 -6.34 -2.73
N LYS A 3 -3.47 -6.19 -3.52
CA LYS A 3 -3.41 -5.80 -4.93
C LYS A 3 -2.59 -4.53 -5.20
N LEU A 4 -2.69 -3.53 -4.32
CA LEU A 4 -1.96 -2.27 -4.45
C LEU A 4 -0.45 -2.48 -4.25
N LEU A 5 -0.07 -3.24 -3.21
CA LEU A 5 1.33 -3.52 -2.89
C LEU A 5 1.98 -4.48 -3.88
N SER A 6 1.29 -5.57 -4.25
CA SER A 6 1.79 -6.56 -5.22
C SER A 6 1.80 -6.03 -6.66
N GLY A 7 1.10 -4.94 -6.93
CA GLY A 7 1.15 -4.23 -8.20
C GLY A 7 2.13 -3.07 -8.20
N TYR A 8 3.28 -3.19 -7.51
CA TYR A 8 4.23 -2.08 -7.29
C TYR A 8 4.50 -1.26 -8.57
N TYR A 9 4.96 -1.91 -9.64
CA TYR A 9 5.27 -1.23 -10.90
C TYR A 9 4.05 -0.66 -11.65
N LEU A 10 2.83 -1.09 -11.30
CA LEU A 10 1.59 -0.58 -11.88
C LEU A 10 1.05 0.63 -11.12
N TYR A 11 1.27 0.69 -9.81
CA TYR A 11 0.60 1.66 -8.93
C TYR A 11 1.53 2.70 -8.31
N PHE A 12 2.84 2.45 -8.33
CA PHE A 12 3.86 3.38 -7.84
C PHE A 12 4.72 3.89 -9.00
N ASP A 13 5.13 5.15 -8.90
CA ASP A 13 6.10 5.73 -9.80
C ASP A 13 7.54 5.43 -9.36
N LYS A 14 8.51 5.88 -10.17
CA LYS A 14 9.94 5.72 -9.89
C LYS A 14 10.41 6.39 -8.59
N ASN A 15 9.61 7.28 -8.01
CA ASN A 15 9.90 7.97 -6.75
C ASN A 15 9.19 7.30 -5.56
N ASN A 16 8.67 6.07 -5.71
CA ASN A 16 7.88 5.37 -4.70
C ASN A 16 6.60 6.11 -4.29
N MET A 17 6.00 6.89 -5.18
CA MET A 17 4.75 7.60 -4.94
C MET A 17 3.61 6.93 -5.69
N LEU A 18 2.40 6.90 -5.11
CA LEU A 18 1.23 6.45 -5.86
C LEU A 18 1.00 7.32 -7.09
N ASN A 19 0.94 6.67 -8.25
CA ASN A 19 0.50 7.28 -9.50
C ASN A 19 -1.03 7.47 -9.49
N SER A 20 -1.61 7.96 -10.58
CA SER A 20 -3.05 8.23 -10.67
C SER A 20 -3.91 6.99 -10.41
N ASP A 21 -3.53 5.83 -10.96
CA ASP A 21 -4.25 4.57 -10.78
C ASP A 21 -4.08 4.01 -9.37
N GLY A 22 -2.87 4.09 -8.82
CA GLY A 22 -2.57 3.73 -7.45
C GLY A 22 -3.36 4.57 -6.45
N ARG A 23 -3.48 5.89 -6.69
CA ARG A 23 -4.30 6.79 -5.87
C ARG A 23 -5.78 6.44 -5.92
N ARG A 24 -6.31 6.08 -7.10
CA ARG A 24 -7.70 5.64 -7.25
C ARG A 24 -7.96 4.37 -6.44
N LEU A 25 -7.13 3.35 -6.61
CA LEU A 25 -7.25 2.10 -5.87
C LEU A 25 -7.08 2.30 -4.36
N PHE A 26 -6.11 3.13 -3.94
CA PHE A 26 -5.93 3.48 -2.54
C PHE A 26 -7.17 4.18 -1.96
N GLU A 27 -7.81 5.08 -2.70
CA GLU A 27 -8.97 5.80 -2.21
C GLU A 27 -10.21 4.91 -2.01
N GLU A 28 -10.40 3.90 -2.87
CA GLU A 28 -11.43 2.88 -2.68
C GLU A 28 -11.24 2.12 -1.36
N ILE A 29 -9.99 1.72 -1.05
CA ILE A 29 -9.63 1.05 0.22
C ILE A 29 -9.80 2.01 1.41
N ALA A 30 -9.24 3.21 1.30
CA ALA A 30 -9.21 4.21 2.36
C ALA A 30 -10.60 4.69 2.78
N ARG A 31 -11.51 4.87 1.82
CA ARG A 31 -12.89 5.27 2.09
C ARG A 31 -13.61 4.22 2.92
N MET A 32 -13.47 2.95 2.58
CA MET A 32 -14.05 1.85 3.35
C MET A 32 -13.44 1.74 4.75
N LEU A 33 -12.12 1.91 4.87
CA LEU A 33 -11.43 1.91 6.16
C LEU A 33 -11.95 3.02 7.08
N VAL A 34 -11.96 4.28 6.62
CA VAL A 34 -12.38 5.41 7.45
C VAL A 34 -13.88 5.35 7.77
N TYR A 35 -14.70 4.81 6.87
CA TYR A 35 -16.13 4.62 7.15
C TYR A 35 -16.37 3.63 8.29
N LYS A 36 -15.65 2.51 8.31
CA LYS A 36 -15.80 1.47 9.35
C LYS A 36 -15.03 1.79 10.64
N HIS A 37 -13.87 2.43 10.49
CA HIS A 37 -12.89 2.70 11.55
C HIS A 37 -12.40 4.16 11.47
N PRO A 38 -13.23 5.13 11.89
CA PRO A 38 -12.91 6.55 11.80
C PRO A 38 -11.66 6.96 12.61
N GLU A 39 -11.24 6.18 13.61
CA GLU A 39 -10.01 6.35 14.38
C GLU A 39 -8.75 6.39 13.49
N TYR A 40 -8.76 5.69 12.35
CA TYR A 40 -7.64 5.69 11.40
C TYR A 40 -7.67 6.86 10.41
N LYS A 41 -8.61 7.80 10.53
CA LYS A 41 -8.72 8.97 9.63
C LYS A 41 -7.42 9.77 9.54
N LYS A 42 -6.68 9.91 10.65
CA LYS A 42 -5.44 10.70 10.68
C LYS A 42 -4.33 10.06 9.84
N ILE A 43 -4.11 8.76 9.99
CA ILE A 43 -3.08 8.02 9.25
C ILE A 43 -3.44 7.92 7.76
N VAL A 44 -4.71 7.69 7.44
CA VAL A 44 -5.21 7.71 6.05
C VAL A 44 -5.05 9.10 5.42
N SER A 45 -5.40 10.17 6.12
CA SER A 45 -5.26 11.54 5.60
C SER A 45 -3.81 11.91 5.33
N LYS A 46 -2.87 11.42 6.15
CA LYS A 46 -1.43 11.58 5.90
C LYS A 46 -1.03 10.91 4.59
N ALA A 47 -1.46 9.68 4.35
CA ALA A 47 -1.19 8.95 3.11
C ALA A 47 -1.87 9.61 1.89
N ARG A 48 -3.08 10.15 2.01
CA ARG A 48 -3.74 10.90 0.91
C ARG A 48 -2.96 12.13 0.46
N ARG A 49 -2.42 12.89 1.42
CA ARG A 49 -1.64 14.11 1.15
C ARG A 49 -0.26 13.79 0.59
N ASN A 50 0.39 12.76 1.14
CA ASN A 50 1.71 12.32 0.72
C ASN A 50 1.70 10.79 0.53
N PRO A 51 1.31 10.29 -0.66
CA PRO A 51 1.12 8.87 -0.89
C PRO A 51 2.42 8.16 -1.25
N SER A 52 3.43 8.36 -0.41
CA SER A 52 4.66 7.58 -0.49
C SER A 52 4.38 6.13 -0.11
N LEU A 53 5.18 5.21 -0.65
CA LEU A 53 5.16 3.80 -0.30
C LEU A 53 5.19 3.59 1.21
N GLU A 54 6.04 4.32 1.93
CA GLU A 54 6.12 4.23 3.38
C GLU A 54 4.81 4.64 4.08
N ASN A 55 4.15 5.73 3.65
CA ASN A 55 2.86 6.09 4.23
C ASN A 55 1.75 5.09 3.86
N VAL A 56 1.82 4.49 2.67
CA VAL A 56 0.90 3.42 2.25
C VAL A 56 1.12 2.15 3.08
N LEU A 57 2.37 1.77 3.35
CA LEU A 57 2.70 0.62 4.20
C LEU A 57 2.21 0.80 5.63
N ARG A 58 2.32 2.02 6.20
CA ARG A 58 1.72 2.32 7.51
C ARG A 58 0.20 2.15 7.53
N VAL A 59 -0.49 2.43 6.41
CA VAL A 59 -1.92 2.15 6.28
C VAL A 59 -2.16 0.65 6.09
N ALA A 60 -1.26 -0.05 5.39
CA ALA A 60 -1.33 -1.51 5.23
C ALA A 60 -1.22 -2.25 6.58
N GLU A 61 -0.42 -1.74 7.51
CA GLU A 61 -0.25 -2.27 8.87
C GLU A 61 -1.54 -2.32 9.70
N ILE A 62 -2.60 -1.62 9.27
CA ILE A 62 -3.92 -1.71 9.90
C ILE A 62 -4.66 -3.00 9.51
N PHE A 63 -4.33 -3.57 8.34
CA PHE A 63 -5.00 -4.74 7.78
C PHE A 63 -4.21 -6.04 7.96
N MET A 64 -2.88 -5.94 8.12
CA MET A 64 -1.95 -7.06 8.14
C MET A 64 -0.66 -6.65 8.86
N ASP A 65 0.15 -7.60 9.34
CA ASP A 65 1.43 -7.29 9.96
C ASP A 65 2.43 -6.71 8.95
N ARG A 66 3.42 -5.94 9.43
CA ARG A 66 4.49 -5.35 8.60
C ARG A 66 5.15 -6.39 7.69
N SER A 67 5.45 -7.56 8.23
CA SER A 67 6.11 -8.64 7.48
C SER A 67 5.26 -9.11 6.29
N GLU A 68 3.94 -9.13 6.43
CA GLU A 68 3.02 -9.52 5.37
C GLU A 68 2.92 -8.44 4.29
N ALA A 69 2.82 -7.17 4.69
CA ALA A 69 2.83 -6.04 3.76
C ALA A 69 4.13 -6.01 2.93
N GLU A 70 5.27 -6.28 3.57
CA GLU A 70 6.55 -6.39 2.88
C GLU A 70 6.63 -7.59 1.95
N ARG A 71 6.09 -8.77 2.34
CA ARG A 71 6.00 -9.93 1.44
C ARG A 71 5.19 -9.60 0.19
N ALA A 72 4.03 -8.95 0.35
CA ALA A 72 3.19 -8.54 -0.78
C ALA A 72 3.92 -7.56 -1.70
N LEU A 73 4.64 -6.58 -1.13
CA LEU A 73 5.47 -5.63 -1.88
C LEU A 73 6.61 -6.34 -2.63
N ARG A 74 7.37 -7.22 -1.95
CA ARG A 74 8.48 -7.97 -2.56
C ARG A 74 7.99 -8.85 -3.71
N ALA A 75 6.82 -9.48 -3.57
CA ALA A 75 6.21 -10.25 -4.65
C ALA A 75 5.93 -9.38 -5.89
N GLY A 76 5.53 -8.11 -5.70
CA GLY A 76 5.33 -7.16 -6.80
C GLY A 76 6.63 -6.65 -7.44
N ILE A 77 7.70 -6.52 -6.66
CA ILE A 77 9.01 -6.04 -7.15
C ILE A 77 9.78 -7.16 -7.86
N TYR A 78 9.86 -8.34 -7.25
CA TYR A 78 10.71 -9.44 -7.73
C TYR A 78 9.94 -10.48 -8.55
N GLY A 79 8.61 -10.42 -8.56
CA GLY A 79 7.77 -11.40 -9.24
C GLY A 79 7.91 -12.81 -8.65
N PRO A 80 7.50 -13.86 -9.40
CA PRO A 80 7.48 -15.25 -8.93
C PRO A 80 8.87 -15.87 -8.70
N TYR A 81 9.97 -15.14 -8.99
CA TYR A 81 11.35 -15.63 -8.84
C TYR A 81 12.01 -15.22 -7.52
N SER A 82 11.24 -15.08 -6.45
CA SER A 82 11.73 -14.75 -5.10
C SER A 82 12.14 -15.99 -4.27
N PHE A 83 12.70 -17.01 -4.93
CA PHE A 83 13.34 -18.14 -4.24
C PHE A 83 14.75 -17.72 -3.82
N GLY A 84 14.93 -17.26 -2.58
CA GLY A 84 16.27 -17.07 -2.03
C GLY A 84 16.45 -16.09 -0.87
N VAL A 85 15.38 -15.49 -0.33
CA VAL A 85 15.48 -14.65 0.88
C VAL A 85 14.30 -14.96 1.81
N LEU A 86 14.38 -16.11 2.48
CA LEU A 86 13.58 -16.48 3.66
C LEU A 86 14.53 -17.03 4.72
#